data_AF-K3XJT4-F1
#
_entry.id   AF-K3XJT4-F1
#
_cell.length_a   1.000
_cell.length_b   1.000
_cell.length_c   1.000
_cell.angle_alpha   90.00
_cell.angle_beta   90.00
_cell.angle_gamma   90.00
#
_symmetry.space_group_name_H-M   'P 1'
#
loop_
_entity.id
_entity.type
_entity.pdbx_description
1 polymer ?
#
loop_
_entity_poly.entity_id
_entity_poly.type
_entity_poly.pdbx_seq_one_letter_code
_entity_poly.pdbx_strand_id
1 'polypeptide(L)'
;MVALFLRSRCTNKVSQMQVLQKLQDKCSSNTNRSTYPAMYSSVVGGIILDPAMMVLPIDDHMVHRGHGVFDTAMLLDGCLYELDAHLDRFLRSAAKARIDTAPFPRDALRSILLQMTAASGCRKGSIRYWLSAGPGDFLLSSAGCPAPAFYAVVIAADYDQCRDGVRAVTTSVPMKPPLFATVKNVNYLPNVLSIMDAEDRGAFAAVWVDDQGYVAEGPMVNVAFITPDRELVLPAFDKILSGCTAKRLLALAPKLVDAGLLTAVATRNITAEDARRSVEMAFVGSGLPVLPVVEWDGNPIGDGEVGQLMMALSDLLWEDMKSGPDRIAVPYSG
;
A
#
# COMPACT_ATOMS: atom_id res chain seq x y z
N MET A 1 -31.14 -23.65 -8.29
CA MET A 1 -30.57 -24.91 -7.76
C MET A 1 -29.43 -24.64 -6.76
N VAL A 2 -29.62 -23.70 -5.81
CA VAL A 2 -28.59 -23.29 -4.80
C VAL A 2 -29.06 -23.59 -3.36
N ALA A 3 -30.28 -24.09 -3.19
CA ALA A 3 -30.89 -24.30 -1.87
C ALA A 3 -30.61 -25.68 -1.22
N LEU A 4 -29.84 -26.58 -1.86
CA LEU A 4 -29.64 -27.94 -1.34
C LEU A 4 -28.33 -28.18 -0.56
N PHE A 5 -27.37 -27.25 -0.56
CA PHE A 5 -26.06 -27.45 0.09
C PHE A 5 -25.98 -27.02 1.56
N LEU A 6 -26.99 -26.32 2.08
CA LEU A 6 -27.03 -25.89 3.49
C LEU A 6 -27.65 -26.92 4.44
N ARG A 7 -27.86 -28.17 4.00
CA ARG A 7 -28.28 -29.29 4.86
C ARG A 7 -27.12 -30.25 5.09
N SER A 8 -26.02 -29.77 5.69
CA SER A 8 -25.07 -30.67 6.36
C SER A 8 -24.52 -30.04 7.64
N ARG A 9 -24.80 -30.75 8.74
CA ARG A 9 -24.35 -30.65 10.13
C ARG A 9 -23.23 -29.64 10.43
N CYS A 10 -23.62 -28.48 10.96
CA CYS A 10 -22.74 -27.54 11.69
C CYS A 10 -22.20 -28.12 13.04
N THR A 11 -22.33 -29.44 13.27
CA THR A 11 -21.93 -30.13 14.51
C THR A 11 -20.62 -30.91 14.36
N ASN A 12 -19.97 -30.88 13.19
CA ASN A 12 -18.72 -31.61 12.96
C ASN A 12 -17.56 -30.86 13.65
N LYS A 13 -17.18 -31.34 14.84
CA LYS A 13 -15.92 -30.95 15.48
C LYS A 13 -14.77 -31.48 14.62
N VAL A 14 -13.89 -30.59 14.20
CA VAL A 14 -12.70 -30.93 13.40
C VAL A 14 -11.51 -30.97 14.35
N SER A 15 -10.72 -32.05 14.34
CA SER A 15 -9.51 -32.14 15.16
C SER A 15 -8.42 -31.21 14.63
N GLN A 16 -7.43 -30.88 15.46
CA GLN A 16 -6.29 -30.03 15.07
C GLN A 16 -5.59 -30.56 13.81
N MET A 17 -5.30 -31.87 13.76
CA MET A 17 -4.68 -32.51 12.59
C MET A 17 -5.57 -32.41 11.34
N GLN A 18 -6.89 -32.57 11.50
CA GLN A 18 -7.82 -32.41 10.38
C GLN A 18 -7.91 -30.95 9.90
N VAL A 19 -7.76 -29.96 10.79
CA VAL A 19 -7.69 -28.54 10.40
C VAL A 19 -6.42 -28.29 9.58
N LEU A 20 -5.27 -28.73 10.09
CA LEU A 20 -3.98 -28.57 9.41
C LEU A 20 -4.01 -29.19 8.00
N GLN A 21 -4.45 -30.45 7.90
CA GLN A 21 -4.55 -31.15 6.63
C GLN A 21 -5.46 -30.39 5.66
N LYS A 22 -6.64 -29.94 6.10
CA LYS A 22 -7.56 -29.18 5.25
C LYS A 22 -7.00 -27.84 4.79
N LEU A 23 -6.23 -27.15 5.64
CA LEU A 23 -5.57 -25.90 5.27
C LEU A 23 -4.49 -26.14 4.22
N GLN A 24 -3.69 -27.20 4.37
CA GLN A 24 -2.66 -27.59 3.41
C GLN A 24 -3.28 -28.04 2.08
N ASP A 25 -4.31 -28.88 2.09
CA ASP A 25 -5.02 -29.32 0.87
C ASP A 25 -5.60 -28.13 0.08
N LYS A 26 -6.17 -27.15 0.80
CA LYS A 26 -6.71 -25.93 0.19
C LYS A 26 -5.60 -25.02 -0.37
N CYS A 27 -4.40 -25.05 0.21
CA CYS A 27 -3.26 -24.32 -0.33
C CYS A 27 -2.73 -24.96 -1.61
N SER A 28 -2.53 -26.28 -1.59
CA SER A 28 -1.99 -27.04 -2.72
C SER A 28 -2.87 -27.00 -3.96
N SER A 29 -4.19 -26.84 -3.80
CA SER A 29 -5.13 -26.71 -4.92
C SER A 29 -5.18 -25.30 -5.55
N ASN A 30 -4.51 -24.30 -4.96
CA ASN A 30 -4.51 -22.92 -5.44
C ASN A 30 -3.16 -22.54 -6.03
N THR A 31 -3.02 -22.66 -7.36
CA THR A 31 -1.75 -22.49 -8.11
C THR A 31 -1.13 -21.09 -8.00
N ASN A 32 -1.89 -20.07 -7.60
CA ASN A 32 -1.42 -18.68 -7.48
C ASN A 32 -0.75 -18.34 -6.14
N ARG A 33 -0.68 -19.26 -5.17
CA ARG A 33 -0.13 -19.00 -3.82
C ARG A 33 1.39 -19.06 -3.68
N SER A 34 2.11 -19.35 -4.78
CA SER A 34 3.57 -19.20 -4.89
C SER A 34 4.08 -17.77 -4.62
N THR A 35 3.18 -16.79 -4.50
CA THR A 35 3.45 -15.36 -4.35
C THR A 35 3.78 -14.92 -2.91
N TYR A 36 3.57 -15.74 -1.88
CA TYR A 36 3.81 -15.36 -0.48
C TYR A 36 4.84 -16.27 0.19
N PRO A 37 6.15 -16.06 -0.03
CA PRO A 37 7.19 -17.01 0.40
C PRO A 37 7.48 -17.00 1.90
N ALA A 38 7.08 -15.96 2.65
CA ALA A 38 7.26 -15.93 4.10
C ALA A 38 6.25 -14.98 4.77
N MET A 39 5.86 -15.32 5.99
CA MET A 39 5.13 -14.45 6.91
C MET A 39 5.80 -14.45 8.28
N TYR A 40 5.94 -13.31 8.94
CA TYR A 40 6.24 -13.23 10.36
C TYR A 40 4.93 -13.05 11.15
N SER A 41 4.83 -13.72 12.30
CA SER A 41 3.73 -13.53 13.26
C SER A 41 4.29 -13.45 14.68
N SER A 42 4.06 -12.34 15.37
CA SER A 42 4.46 -12.20 16.77
C SER A 42 3.63 -13.09 17.71
N VAL A 43 2.42 -13.47 17.30
CA VAL A 43 1.56 -14.39 18.07
C VAL A 43 2.13 -15.81 18.06
N VAL A 44 2.68 -16.24 16.91
CA VAL A 44 3.41 -17.51 16.80
C VAL A 44 4.84 -17.38 17.34
N GLY A 45 5.43 -16.18 17.28
CA GLY A 45 6.79 -15.89 17.72
C GLY A 45 7.86 -16.23 16.68
N GLY A 46 7.54 -16.22 15.38
CA GLY A 46 8.50 -16.63 14.35
C GLY A 46 8.09 -16.40 12.90
N ILE A 47 8.97 -16.83 11.99
CA ILE A 47 8.78 -16.81 10.55
C ILE A 47 8.14 -18.12 10.11
N ILE A 48 7.06 -18.01 9.34
CA ILE A 48 6.24 -19.09 8.81
C ILE A 48 6.49 -19.15 7.31
N LEU A 49 6.92 -20.31 6.82
CA LEU A 49 7.16 -20.57 5.40
C LEU A 49 6.04 -21.37 4.73
N ASP A 50 5.23 -22.09 5.50
CA ASP A 50 4.07 -22.81 4.98
C ASP A 50 2.89 -21.83 4.80
N PRO A 51 2.43 -21.54 3.57
CA PRO A 51 1.30 -20.64 3.33
C PRO A 51 -0.02 -21.09 3.98
N ALA A 52 -0.17 -22.38 4.30
CA ALA A 52 -1.33 -22.90 5.02
C ALA A 52 -1.39 -22.41 6.47
N MET A 53 -0.23 -22.04 7.03
CA MET A 53 -0.06 -21.59 8.41
C MET A 53 0.03 -20.07 8.53
N MET A 54 -0.07 -19.35 7.42
CA MET A 54 -0.15 -17.89 7.40
C MET A 54 -1.56 -17.43 7.80
N VAL A 55 -1.87 -17.56 9.10
CA VAL A 55 -3.18 -17.30 9.69
C VAL A 55 -3.11 -16.21 10.76
N LEU A 56 -4.23 -15.51 10.95
CA LEU A 56 -4.41 -14.52 12.00
C LEU A 56 -5.44 -15.04 13.03
N PRO A 57 -5.27 -14.75 14.33
CA PRO A 57 -6.29 -15.02 15.33
C PRO A 57 -7.58 -14.27 15.00
N ILE A 58 -8.73 -14.94 15.15
CA ILE A 58 -10.04 -14.35 14.84
C ILE A 58 -10.44 -13.24 15.83
N ASP A 59 -9.91 -13.34 17.04
CA ASP A 59 -10.04 -12.40 18.16
C ASP A 59 -9.00 -11.27 18.12
N ASP A 60 -8.18 -11.19 17.08
CA ASP A 60 -7.33 -10.04 16.84
C ASP A 60 -8.17 -8.82 16.43
N HIS A 61 -8.06 -7.72 17.18
CA HIS A 61 -8.85 -6.51 16.98
C HIS A 61 -8.73 -5.89 15.58
N MET A 62 -7.64 -6.12 14.86
CA MET A 62 -7.52 -5.69 13.46
C MET A 62 -8.53 -6.41 12.56
N VAL A 63 -8.86 -7.67 12.85
CA VAL A 63 -9.73 -8.54 12.04
C VAL A 63 -11.20 -8.17 12.20
N HIS A 64 -11.67 -7.97 13.44
CA HIS A 64 -13.10 -7.76 13.72
C HIS A 64 -13.48 -6.32 14.12
N ARG A 65 -12.49 -5.44 14.37
CA ARG A 65 -12.72 -4.00 14.65
C ARG A 65 -12.02 -3.04 13.69
N GLY A 66 -11.04 -3.51 12.91
CA GLY A 66 -10.22 -2.62 12.09
C GLY A 66 -9.23 -1.77 12.91
N HIS A 67 -8.94 -2.15 14.16
CA HIS A 67 -7.98 -1.44 15.03
C HIS A 67 -6.55 -1.90 14.73
N GLY A 68 -6.04 -1.49 13.57
CA GLY A 68 -4.70 -1.82 13.11
C GLY A 68 -4.17 -0.82 12.07
N VAL A 69 -2.85 -0.79 11.95
CA VAL A 69 -2.11 0.00 10.96
C VAL A 69 -1.23 -0.90 10.11
N PHE A 70 -0.86 -0.42 8.92
CA PHE A 70 0.01 -1.18 8.03
C PHE A 70 0.92 -0.28 7.20
N ASP A 71 2.01 -0.83 6.70
CA ASP A 71 2.82 -0.19 5.67
C ASP A 71 3.38 -1.22 4.68
N THR A 72 3.93 -0.75 3.56
CA THR A 72 4.51 -1.59 2.50
C THR A 72 5.81 -0.95 2.03
N ALA A 73 6.89 -1.72 1.96
CA ALA A 73 8.16 -1.29 1.35
C ALA A 73 8.49 -2.18 0.14
N MET A 74 9.04 -1.58 -0.91
CA MET A 74 9.43 -2.33 -2.11
C MET A 74 10.73 -3.10 -1.85
N LEU A 75 10.79 -4.31 -2.41
CA LEU A 75 11.96 -5.17 -2.45
C LEU A 75 12.44 -5.23 -3.91
N LEU A 76 13.62 -4.69 -4.17
CA LEU A 76 14.21 -4.66 -5.50
C LEU A 76 15.68 -5.05 -5.43
N ASP A 77 16.06 -6.04 -6.24
CA ASP A 77 17.43 -6.57 -6.32
C ASP A 77 18.01 -6.91 -4.95
N GLY A 78 17.20 -7.53 -4.10
CA GLY A 78 17.59 -7.94 -2.74
C GLY A 78 17.74 -6.80 -1.73
N CYS A 79 17.26 -5.60 -2.06
CA CYS A 79 17.29 -4.44 -1.18
C CYS A 79 15.87 -3.93 -0.88
N LEU A 80 15.61 -3.56 0.38
CA LEU A 80 14.40 -2.87 0.79
C LEU A 80 14.59 -1.36 0.59
N TYR A 81 13.78 -0.76 -0.27
CA TYR A 81 13.87 0.66 -0.62
C TYR A 81 13.06 1.52 0.35
N GLU A 82 13.66 2.63 0.83
CA GLU A 82 13.09 3.59 1.78
C GLU A 82 12.47 2.97 3.06
N LEU A 83 12.94 1.78 3.48
CA LEU A 83 12.37 1.07 4.63
C LEU A 83 12.31 1.94 5.89
N ASP A 84 13.33 2.76 6.12
CA ASP A 84 13.36 3.69 7.26
C ASP A 84 12.23 4.72 7.21
N ALA A 85 11.99 5.35 6.05
CA ALA A 85 10.92 6.32 5.89
C ALA A 85 9.53 5.67 6.05
N HIS A 86 9.39 4.43 5.56
CA HIS A 86 8.18 3.62 5.76
C HIS A 86 7.96 3.26 7.23
N LEU A 87 9.01 2.82 7.96
CA LEU A 87 8.91 2.54 9.40
C LEU A 87 8.54 3.78 10.21
N ASP A 88 9.10 4.95 9.86
CA ASP A 88 8.76 6.20 10.55
C ASP A 88 7.28 6.56 10.34
N ARG A 89 6.74 6.35 9.13
CA ARG A 89 5.32 6.56 8.86
C ARG A 89 4.44 5.53 9.56
N PHE A 90 4.88 4.28 9.60
CA PHE A 90 4.20 3.19 10.29
C PHE A 90 4.04 3.49 11.78
N LEU A 91 5.11 3.91 12.46
CA LEU A 91 5.09 4.28 13.88
C LEU A 91 4.24 5.53 14.14
N ARG A 92 4.30 6.55 13.27
CA ARG A 92 3.37 7.70 13.36
C ARG A 92 1.91 7.28 13.20
N SER A 93 1.63 6.32 12.32
CA SER A 93 0.28 5.77 12.13
C SER A 93 -0.18 5.02 13.38
N ALA A 94 0.67 4.18 13.97
CA ALA A 94 0.40 3.47 15.22
C ALA A 94 0.07 4.43 16.37
N ALA A 95 0.88 5.49 16.54
CA ALA A 95 0.66 6.51 17.56
C ALA A 95 -0.69 7.23 17.39
N LYS A 96 -1.03 7.64 16.16
CA LYS A 96 -2.35 8.25 15.85
C LYS A 96 -3.51 7.27 16.07
N ALA A 97 -3.31 5.98 15.83
CA ALA A 97 -4.27 4.91 16.08
C ALA A 97 -4.32 4.46 17.56
N ARG A 98 -3.50 5.06 18.43
CA ARG A 98 -3.36 4.70 19.85
C ARG A 98 -3.04 3.22 20.06
N ILE A 99 -2.16 2.67 19.22
CA ILE A 99 -1.62 1.33 19.39
C ILE A 99 -0.22 1.49 19.99
N ASP A 100 0.00 0.92 21.18
CA ASP A 100 1.34 0.88 21.77
C ASP A 100 2.27 0.09 20.85
N THR A 101 3.50 0.56 20.73
CA THR A 101 4.52 -0.11 19.92
C THR A 101 5.33 -1.11 20.72
N ALA A 102 5.35 -1.05 22.07
CA ALA A 102 6.01 -2.07 22.87
C ALA A 102 5.28 -3.43 22.72
N PRO A 103 5.99 -4.55 22.48
CA PRO A 103 7.44 -4.75 22.59
C PRO A 103 8.24 -4.62 21.27
N PHE A 104 7.70 -3.94 20.27
CA PHE A 104 8.27 -3.75 18.93
C PHE A 104 8.83 -2.33 18.71
N PRO A 105 9.97 -1.97 19.34
CA PRO A 105 10.66 -0.74 18.99
C PRO A 105 11.10 -0.78 17.52
N ARG A 106 11.36 0.40 16.95
CA ARG A 106 11.73 0.59 15.54
C ARG A 106 12.81 -0.38 15.05
N ASP A 107 13.87 -0.58 15.84
CA ASP A 107 14.99 -1.45 15.45
C ASP A 107 14.60 -2.94 15.44
N ALA A 108 13.71 -3.36 16.34
CA ALA A 108 13.17 -4.71 16.35
C ALA A 108 12.30 -4.95 15.10
N LEU A 109 11.41 -4.00 14.77
CA LEU A 109 10.61 -4.06 13.55
C LEU A 109 11.50 -4.17 12.30
N ARG A 110 12.51 -3.30 12.20
CA ARG A 110 13.49 -3.33 11.10
C ARG A 110 14.18 -4.69 11.00
N SER A 111 14.66 -5.22 12.12
CA SER A 111 15.36 -6.51 12.18
C SER A 111 14.46 -7.67 11.74
N ILE A 112 13.22 -7.73 12.26
CA ILE A 112 12.23 -8.73 11.90
C ILE A 112 11.95 -8.72 10.39
N LEU A 113 11.74 -7.53 9.81
CA LEU A 113 11.44 -7.39 8.38
C LEU A 113 12.63 -7.89 7.53
N LEU A 114 13.86 -7.51 7.87
CA LEU A 114 15.06 -7.98 7.16
C LEU A 114 15.25 -9.49 7.26
N GLN A 115 15.08 -10.07 8.45
CA GLN A 115 15.21 -11.51 8.67
C GLN A 115 14.12 -12.31 7.96
N MET A 116 12.88 -11.84 7.99
CA MET A 116 11.76 -12.44 7.25
C MET A 116 12.03 -12.41 5.75
N THR A 117 12.46 -11.26 5.20
CA THR A 117 12.80 -11.17 3.77
C THR A 117 13.96 -12.09 3.42
N ALA A 118 15.01 -12.17 4.24
CA ALA A 118 16.14 -13.07 4.04
C ALA A 118 15.69 -14.54 3.99
N ALA A 119 14.89 -14.97 4.98
CA ALA A 119 14.37 -16.34 5.07
C ALA A 119 13.47 -16.74 3.90
N SER A 120 12.80 -15.77 3.29
CA SER A 120 11.94 -16.01 2.12
C SER A 120 12.72 -16.32 0.83
N GLY A 121 14.01 -15.97 0.75
CA GLY A 121 14.81 -16.05 -0.47
C GLY A 121 14.36 -15.09 -1.60
N CYS A 122 13.25 -14.38 -1.45
CA CYS A 122 12.73 -13.45 -2.43
C CYS A 122 13.69 -12.27 -2.65
N ARG A 123 13.92 -11.87 -3.91
CA ARG A 123 14.77 -10.72 -4.28
C ARG A 123 14.00 -9.57 -4.94
N LYS A 124 12.78 -9.83 -5.41
CA LYS A 124 11.92 -8.87 -6.12
C LYS A 124 10.49 -9.01 -5.64
N GLY A 125 9.88 -7.88 -5.28
CA GLY A 125 8.52 -7.83 -4.79
C GLY A 125 8.33 -6.72 -3.77
N SER A 126 7.59 -7.00 -2.71
CA SER A 126 7.41 -6.08 -1.59
C SER A 126 7.30 -6.82 -0.27
N ILE A 127 7.51 -6.10 0.82
CA ILE A 127 7.06 -6.52 2.14
C ILE A 127 5.88 -5.67 2.56
N ARG A 128 4.87 -6.31 3.16
CA ARG A 128 3.76 -5.61 3.80
C ARG A 128 3.66 -6.07 5.24
N TYR A 129 3.40 -5.13 6.13
CA TYR A 129 3.41 -5.41 7.56
C TYR A 129 2.37 -4.60 8.30
N TRP A 130 1.88 -5.17 9.40
CA TRP A 130 0.75 -4.69 10.18
C TRP A 130 1.11 -4.67 11.66
N LEU A 131 0.61 -3.65 12.36
CA LEU A 131 0.56 -3.61 13.82
C LEU A 131 -0.90 -3.49 14.23
N SER A 132 -1.36 -4.49 14.97
CA SER A 132 -2.70 -4.55 15.55
C SER A 132 -2.67 -4.17 17.03
N ALA A 133 -3.79 -3.70 17.56
CA ALA A 133 -4.02 -3.67 19.01
C ALA A 133 -3.89 -5.05 19.68
N GLY A 134 -4.04 -6.13 18.89
CA GLY A 134 -3.72 -7.51 19.26
C GLY A 134 -4.95 -8.38 19.54
N PRO A 135 -4.74 -9.69 19.80
CA PRO A 135 -5.77 -10.61 20.28
C PRO A 135 -6.30 -10.22 21.66
N GLY A 136 -7.57 -10.51 21.92
CA GLY A 136 -8.20 -10.21 23.20
C GLY A 136 -9.62 -10.76 23.27
N ASP A 137 -10.57 -9.89 23.58
CA ASP A 137 -11.99 -10.22 23.54
C ASP A 137 -12.67 -9.58 22.32
N PHE A 138 -13.97 -9.82 22.17
CA PHE A 138 -14.75 -9.25 21.08
C PHE A 138 -15.42 -7.92 21.44
N LEU A 139 -14.98 -7.22 22.50
CA LEU A 139 -15.52 -5.90 22.84
C LEU A 139 -14.97 -4.83 21.89
N LEU A 140 -15.39 -3.59 22.09
CA LEU A 140 -14.85 -2.44 21.33
C LEU A 140 -13.55 -1.90 21.94
N SER A 141 -13.43 -2.00 23.27
CA SER A 141 -12.28 -1.47 24.00
C SER A 141 -11.06 -2.35 23.78
N SER A 142 -9.93 -1.77 23.38
CA SER A 142 -8.64 -2.48 23.31
C SER A 142 -8.01 -2.74 24.69
N ALA A 143 -8.66 -2.36 25.79
CA ALA A 143 -8.18 -2.67 27.14
C ALA A 143 -8.17 -4.17 27.44
N GLY A 144 -8.96 -4.97 26.70
CA GLY A 144 -8.95 -6.42 26.77
C GLY A 144 -7.81 -7.07 25.97
N CYS A 145 -7.07 -6.30 25.15
CA CYS A 145 -5.91 -6.79 24.41
C CYS A 145 -4.67 -6.75 25.32
N PRO A 146 -4.05 -7.89 25.68
CA PRO A 146 -2.91 -7.89 26.60
C PRO A 146 -1.65 -7.23 26.04
N ALA A 147 -1.46 -7.28 24.72
CA ALA A 147 -0.34 -6.71 24.01
C ALA A 147 -0.68 -6.52 22.52
N PRO A 148 -0.06 -5.56 21.82
CA PRO A 148 -0.17 -5.45 20.36
C PRO A 148 0.40 -6.67 19.65
N ALA A 149 -0.05 -6.91 18.42
CA ALA A 149 0.47 -7.98 17.57
C ALA A 149 1.06 -7.42 16.28
N PHE A 150 2.24 -7.92 15.92
CA PHE A 150 2.94 -7.55 14.69
C PHE A 150 2.94 -8.71 13.70
N TYR A 151 2.56 -8.42 12.47
CA TYR A 151 2.53 -9.37 11.37
C TYR A 151 3.24 -8.78 10.17
N ALA A 152 3.93 -9.60 9.39
CA ALA A 152 4.53 -9.17 8.14
C ALA A 152 4.47 -10.29 7.11
N VAL A 153 4.44 -9.94 5.84
CA VAL A 153 4.43 -10.88 4.72
C VAL A 153 5.36 -10.38 3.62
N VAL A 154 6.08 -11.31 3.00
CA VAL A 154 6.78 -11.09 1.74
C VAL A 154 5.81 -11.39 0.60
N ILE A 155 5.71 -10.48 -0.36
CA ILE A 155 4.88 -10.61 -1.57
C ILE A 155 5.85 -10.62 -2.75
N ALA A 156 6.11 -11.81 -3.29
CA ALA A 156 6.91 -11.98 -4.50
C ALA A 156 6.14 -11.43 -5.70
N ALA A 157 6.78 -10.53 -6.42
CA ALA A 157 6.24 -9.91 -7.63
C ALA A 157 7.40 -9.35 -8.46
N ASP A 158 7.29 -9.46 -9.77
CA ASP A 158 8.17 -8.73 -10.68
C ASP A 158 7.54 -7.36 -10.95
N TYR A 159 8.12 -6.34 -10.33
CA TYR A 159 7.74 -4.95 -10.60
C TYR A 159 8.64 -4.41 -11.70
N ASP A 160 8.01 -3.96 -12.78
CA ASP A 160 8.66 -3.24 -13.86
C ASP A 160 8.10 -1.82 -13.95
N GLN A 161 8.89 -0.94 -14.58
CA GLN A 161 8.45 0.41 -14.87
C GLN A 161 7.30 0.36 -15.87
N CYS A 162 6.12 0.80 -15.45
CA CYS A 162 4.99 0.96 -16.36
C CYS A 162 5.21 2.20 -17.22
N ARG A 163 5.13 2.02 -18.54
CA ARG A 163 5.20 3.10 -19.53
C ARG A 163 3.88 3.31 -20.28
N ASP A 164 2.86 2.53 -19.95
CA ASP A 164 1.53 2.61 -20.55
C ASP A 164 0.64 3.56 -19.75
N GLY A 165 -0.24 4.25 -20.47
CA GLY A 165 -1.23 5.14 -19.87
C GLY A 165 -2.46 4.39 -19.36
N VAL A 166 -2.99 4.83 -18.23
CA VAL A 166 -4.26 4.31 -17.69
C VAL A 166 -5.35 5.37 -17.64
N ARG A 167 -6.60 4.91 -17.46
CA ARG A 167 -7.77 5.77 -17.26
C ARG A 167 -8.08 5.91 -15.78
N ALA A 168 -8.50 7.10 -15.37
CA ALA A 168 -8.96 7.41 -14.03
C ALA A 168 -10.42 7.92 -14.05
N VAL A 169 -11.09 7.79 -12.91
CA VAL A 169 -12.43 8.33 -12.72
C VAL A 169 -12.55 9.01 -11.37
N THR A 170 -13.41 10.02 -11.26
CA THR A 170 -13.81 10.58 -9.97
C THR A 170 -14.85 9.66 -9.32
N THR A 171 -14.59 9.20 -8.10
CA THR A 171 -15.54 8.33 -7.37
C THR A 171 -16.54 9.13 -6.55
N SER A 172 -17.74 8.57 -6.41
CA SER A 172 -18.77 9.08 -5.49
C SER A 172 -18.70 8.44 -4.09
N VAL A 173 -17.86 7.42 -3.91
CA VAL A 173 -17.64 6.78 -2.60
C VAL A 173 -17.06 7.83 -1.63
N PRO A 174 -17.65 8.02 -0.45
CA PRO A 174 -17.17 9.03 0.49
C PRO A 174 -15.70 8.84 0.89
N MET A 175 -14.95 9.93 0.86
CA MET A 175 -13.57 9.95 1.36
C MET A 175 -13.55 9.70 2.88
N LYS A 176 -12.46 9.09 3.36
CA LYS A 176 -12.22 8.97 4.79
C LYS A 176 -12.09 10.37 5.43
N PRO A 177 -12.60 10.57 6.66
CA PRO A 177 -12.29 11.77 7.43
C PRO A 177 -10.77 11.95 7.59
N PRO A 178 -10.24 13.19 7.67
CA PRO A 178 -8.80 13.46 7.64
C PRO A 178 -7.95 12.65 8.64
N LEU A 179 -8.47 12.36 9.83
CA LEU A 179 -7.80 11.49 10.81
C LEU A 179 -7.50 10.11 10.23
N PHE A 180 -8.47 9.48 9.57
CA PHE A 180 -8.32 8.15 8.97
C PHE A 180 -7.63 8.18 7.60
N ALA A 181 -7.71 9.29 6.87
CA ALA A 181 -7.01 9.46 5.59
C ALA A 181 -5.48 9.63 5.80
N THR A 182 -5.08 10.39 6.82
CA THR A 182 -3.65 10.64 7.11
C THR A 182 -2.95 9.53 7.92
N VAL A 183 -3.66 8.45 8.24
CA VAL A 183 -3.16 7.26 8.94
C VAL A 183 -3.21 6.08 7.99
N LYS A 184 -2.11 5.36 7.80
CA LYS A 184 -2.12 4.14 7.00
C LYS A 184 -2.71 2.98 7.80
N ASN A 185 -4.04 2.88 7.83
CA ASN A 185 -4.81 1.97 8.67
C ASN A 185 -5.56 0.90 7.88
N VAL A 186 -6.07 -0.14 8.54
CA VAL A 186 -6.75 -1.27 7.87
C VAL A 186 -8.22 -1.04 7.52
N ASN A 187 -8.81 0.12 7.83
CA ASN A 187 -10.20 0.44 7.49
C ASN A 187 -10.31 0.82 6.01
N TYR A 188 -10.21 -0.18 5.13
CA TYR A 188 -10.04 -0.03 3.68
C TYR A 188 -11.33 -0.22 2.88
N LEU A 189 -12.48 -0.39 3.52
CA LEU A 189 -13.76 -0.52 2.80
C LEU A 189 -14.03 0.63 1.81
N PRO A 190 -13.82 1.92 2.16
CA PRO A 190 -13.94 3.00 1.17
C PRO A 190 -12.99 2.81 -0.02
N ASN A 191 -11.75 2.42 0.21
CA ASN A 191 -10.77 2.18 -0.86
C ASN A 191 -11.18 1.04 -1.78
N VAL A 192 -11.72 -0.05 -1.22
CA VAL A 192 -12.23 -1.19 -1.99
C VAL A 192 -13.41 -0.76 -2.85
N LEU A 193 -14.39 -0.05 -2.27
CA LEU A 193 -15.55 0.43 -3.01
C LEU A 193 -15.16 1.39 -4.14
N SER A 194 -14.17 2.25 -3.92
CA SER A 194 -13.66 3.17 -4.95
C SER A 194 -12.91 2.47 -6.07
N ILE A 195 -12.21 1.36 -5.79
CA ILE A 195 -11.64 0.52 -6.85
C ILE A 195 -12.75 -0.15 -7.66
N MET A 196 -13.76 -0.74 -6.99
CA MET A 196 -14.89 -1.38 -7.67
C MET A 196 -15.64 -0.38 -8.58
N ASP A 197 -15.88 0.85 -8.11
CA ASP A 197 -16.48 1.92 -8.91
C ASP A 197 -15.64 2.27 -10.16
N ALA A 198 -14.30 2.26 -10.05
CA ALA A 198 -13.42 2.45 -11.19
C ALA A 198 -13.48 1.27 -12.18
N GLU A 199 -13.43 0.04 -11.68
CA GLU A 199 -13.51 -1.20 -12.47
C GLU A 199 -14.84 -1.26 -13.25
N ASP A 200 -15.96 -0.96 -12.60
CA ASP A 200 -17.30 -0.92 -13.21
C ASP A 200 -17.38 0.12 -14.35
N ARG A 201 -16.54 1.15 -14.31
CA ARG A 201 -16.42 2.21 -15.32
C ARG A 201 -15.27 1.99 -16.30
N GLY A 202 -14.59 0.84 -16.23
CA GLY A 202 -13.48 0.47 -17.12
C GLY A 202 -12.20 1.30 -16.90
N ALA A 203 -12.06 1.92 -15.74
CA ALA A 203 -10.88 2.68 -15.34
C ALA A 203 -9.96 1.86 -14.44
N PHE A 204 -8.68 2.25 -14.36
CA PHE A 204 -7.69 1.55 -13.54
C PHE A 204 -7.87 1.83 -12.05
N ALA A 205 -8.11 3.09 -11.70
CA ALA A 205 -8.37 3.50 -10.34
C ALA A 205 -9.19 4.79 -10.30
N ALA A 206 -9.88 5.01 -9.18
CA ALA A 206 -10.57 6.25 -8.92
C ALA A 206 -9.67 7.31 -8.27
N VAL A 207 -10.13 8.57 -8.32
CA VAL A 207 -9.60 9.72 -7.62
C VAL A 207 -10.70 10.29 -6.73
N TRP A 208 -10.40 10.54 -5.45
CA TRP A 208 -11.28 11.31 -4.59
C TRP A 208 -11.09 12.81 -4.83
N VAL A 209 -12.22 13.51 -4.82
CA VAL A 209 -12.31 14.97 -4.76
C VAL A 209 -13.10 15.29 -3.48
N ASP A 210 -12.59 16.20 -2.66
CA ASP A 210 -13.25 16.57 -1.40
C ASP A 210 -14.50 17.43 -1.63
N ASP A 211 -15.24 17.70 -0.55
CA ASP A 211 -16.46 18.48 -0.56
C ASP A 211 -16.27 19.95 -1.00
N GLN A 212 -15.02 20.43 -0.97
CA GLN A 212 -14.62 21.76 -1.43
C GLN A 212 -14.16 21.76 -2.89
N GLY A 213 -14.18 20.61 -3.57
CA GLY A 213 -13.76 20.47 -4.96
C GLY A 213 -12.25 20.31 -5.14
N TYR A 214 -11.48 20.09 -4.07
CA TYR A 214 -10.04 19.84 -4.16
C TYR A 214 -9.73 18.37 -4.39
N VAL A 215 -8.74 18.10 -5.23
CA VAL A 215 -8.26 16.75 -5.46
C VAL A 215 -7.56 16.22 -4.21
N ALA A 216 -7.89 14.99 -3.83
CA ALA A 216 -7.29 14.29 -2.71
C ALA A 216 -6.28 13.24 -3.20
N GLU A 217 -6.64 11.96 -3.16
CA GLU A 217 -5.78 10.84 -3.56
C GLU A 217 -6.62 9.73 -4.24
N GLY A 218 -5.95 8.70 -4.74
CA GLY A 218 -6.62 7.47 -5.16
C GLY A 218 -6.66 6.41 -4.04
N PRO A 219 -7.35 5.29 -4.25
CA PRO A 219 -7.57 4.26 -3.23
C PRO A 219 -6.31 3.57 -2.71
N MET A 220 -5.18 3.67 -3.41
CA MET A 220 -3.90 3.11 -2.95
C MET A 220 -2.67 3.95 -3.31
N VAL A 221 -2.88 5.16 -3.82
CA VAL A 221 -1.89 5.97 -4.53
C VAL A 221 -2.16 7.45 -4.27
N ASN A 222 -1.11 8.26 -4.20
CA ASN A 222 -1.24 9.71 -4.38
C ASN A 222 -1.43 10.03 -5.87
N VAL A 223 -1.75 11.29 -6.18
CA VAL A 223 -1.83 11.79 -7.55
C VAL A 223 -0.84 12.93 -7.76
N ALA A 224 -0.28 13.03 -8.95
CA ALA A 224 0.64 14.07 -9.37
C ALA A 224 0.21 14.65 -10.72
N PHE A 225 0.47 15.94 -10.91
CA PHE A 225 0.08 16.69 -12.09
C PHE A 225 1.25 17.51 -12.62
N ILE A 226 1.36 17.63 -13.94
CA ILE A 226 2.22 18.63 -14.60
C ILE A 226 1.32 19.71 -15.18
N THR A 227 1.48 20.95 -14.72
CA THR A 227 0.70 22.08 -15.22
C THR A 227 1.16 22.51 -16.63
N PRO A 228 0.37 23.32 -17.36
CA PRO A 228 0.82 23.91 -18.63
C PRO A 228 2.14 24.70 -18.53
N ASP A 229 2.42 25.29 -17.36
CA ASP A 229 3.67 26.00 -17.07
C ASP A 229 4.84 25.07 -16.72
N ARG A 230 4.66 23.74 -16.84
CA ARG A 230 5.63 22.69 -16.47
C ARG A 230 5.99 22.67 -14.98
N GLU A 231 5.05 23.03 -14.12
CA GLU A 231 5.17 22.86 -12.66
C GLU A 231 4.67 21.47 -12.27
N LEU A 232 5.45 20.72 -11.47
CA LEU A 232 4.97 19.51 -10.81
C LEU A 232 4.17 19.88 -9.57
N VAL A 233 2.91 19.48 -9.52
CA VAL A 233 2.00 19.75 -8.39
C VAL A 233 1.43 18.44 -7.85
N LEU A 234 1.55 18.25 -6.54
CA LEU A 234 0.84 17.21 -5.79
C LEU A 234 -0.13 17.87 -4.80
N PRO A 235 -1.30 17.26 -4.52
CA PRO A 235 -2.16 17.70 -3.41
C PRO A 235 -1.43 17.73 -2.07
N ALA A 236 -1.84 18.65 -1.19
CA ALA A 236 -1.27 18.76 0.15
C ALA A 236 -1.61 17.54 1.01
N PHE A 237 -0.69 17.16 1.91
CA PHE A 237 -0.80 15.93 2.72
C PHE A 237 -1.56 16.10 4.05
N ASP A 238 -2.32 17.18 4.22
CA ASP A 238 -3.10 17.47 5.43
C ASP A 238 -4.39 16.65 5.52
N LYS A 239 -4.98 16.29 4.38
CA LYS A 239 -6.21 15.48 4.29
C LYS A 239 -6.03 14.10 3.66
N ILE A 240 -4.82 13.74 3.23
CA ILE A 240 -4.52 12.48 2.52
C ILE A 240 -3.29 11.78 3.08
N LEU A 241 -2.99 10.57 2.60
CA LEU A 241 -1.79 9.88 3.05
C LEU A 241 -0.54 10.61 2.58
N SER A 242 0.36 10.88 3.53
CA SER A 242 1.70 11.38 3.24
C SER A 242 2.57 10.25 2.67
N GLY A 243 2.44 10.01 1.36
CA GLY A 243 3.12 8.94 0.61
C GLY A 243 4.64 9.02 0.67
N CYS A 244 5.34 7.93 1.00
CA CYS A 244 6.81 7.89 0.92
C CYS A 244 7.27 8.12 -0.52
N THR A 245 6.69 7.38 -1.48
CA THR A 245 6.96 7.52 -2.91
C THR A 245 6.67 8.94 -3.42
N ALA A 246 5.56 9.55 -3.00
CA ALA A 246 5.22 10.93 -3.36
C ALA A 246 6.24 11.95 -2.79
N LYS A 247 6.67 11.78 -1.54
CA LYS A 247 7.73 12.60 -0.94
C LYS A 247 9.06 12.43 -1.66
N ARG A 248 9.41 11.21 -2.05
CA ARG A 248 10.65 10.93 -2.75
C ARG A 248 10.63 11.51 -4.16
N LEU A 249 9.51 11.41 -4.86
CA LEU A 249 9.28 12.08 -6.15
C LEU A 249 9.50 13.59 -6.04
N LEU A 250 8.89 14.24 -5.03
CA LEU A 250 9.08 15.67 -4.75
C LEU A 250 10.54 16.03 -4.42
N ALA A 251 11.27 15.15 -3.75
CA ALA A 251 12.68 15.36 -3.42
C ALA A 251 13.62 15.18 -4.63
N LEU A 252 13.25 14.35 -5.61
CA LEU A 252 14.03 14.10 -6.82
C LEU A 252 13.70 15.10 -7.95
N ALA A 253 12.47 15.59 -8.01
CA ALA A 253 11.97 16.49 -9.05
C ALA A 253 12.79 17.79 -9.27
N PRO A 254 13.45 18.41 -8.25
CA PRO A 254 14.33 19.56 -8.46
C PRO A 254 15.44 19.32 -9.49
N LYS A 255 15.92 18.07 -9.66
CA LYS A 255 16.88 17.73 -10.71
C LYS A 255 16.37 18.04 -12.12
N LEU A 256 15.06 17.90 -12.36
CA LEU A 256 14.45 18.25 -13.65
C LEU A 256 14.22 19.76 -13.79
N VAL A 257 14.11 20.49 -12.68
CA VAL A 257 14.11 21.96 -12.69
C VAL A 257 15.49 22.47 -13.10
N ASP A 258 16.55 21.94 -12.49
CA ASP A 258 17.93 22.28 -12.83
C ASP A 258 18.27 21.96 -14.30
N ALA A 259 17.68 20.89 -14.85
CA ALA A 259 17.79 20.51 -16.26
C ALA A 259 16.90 21.35 -17.21
N GLY A 260 16.09 22.28 -16.71
CA GLY A 260 15.19 23.13 -17.50
C GLY A 260 13.96 22.41 -18.07
N LEU A 261 13.70 21.18 -17.63
CA LEU A 261 12.55 20.37 -18.05
C LEU A 261 11.28 20.77 -17.28
N LEU A 262 11.39 20.92 -15.96
CA LEU A 262 10.35 21.50 -15.10
C LEU A 262 10.67 22.96 -14.77
N THR A 263 9.66 23.74 -14.41
CA THR A 263 9.82 25.13 -13.95
C THR A 263 9.77 25.26 -12.43
N ALA A 264 8.99 24.41 -11.75
CA ALA A 264 8.81 24.41 -10.31
C ALA A 264 8.27 23.08 -9.80
N VAL A 265 8.33 22.89 -8.48
CA VAL A 265 7.79 21.74 -7.76
C VAL A 265 7.04 22.24 -6.53
N ALA A 266 5.80 21.80 -6.34
CA ALA A 266 4.97 22.26 -5.23
C ALA A 266 4.03 21.19 -4.67
N THR A 267 3.68 21.37 -3.40
CA THR A 267 2.51 20.73 -2.78
C THR A 267 1.50 21.80 -2.42
N ARG A 268 0.29 21.75 -2.98
CA ARG A 268 -0.79 22.69 -2.68
C ARG A 268 -2.16 22.07 -2.93
N ASN A 269 -3.20 22.68 -2.37
CA ASN A 269 -4.57 22.34 -2.75
C ASN A 269 -4.77 22.70 -4.23
N ILE A 270 -5.23 21.72 -5.01
CA ILE A 270 -5.52 21.87 -6.45
C ILE A 270 -6.98 21.49 -6.66
N THR A 271 -7.75 22.36 -7.33
CA THR A 271 -9.15 22.05 -7.64
C THR A 271 -9.19 20.95 -8.69
N ALA A 272 -10.26 20.15 -8.72
CA ALA A 272 -10.45 19.16 -9.78
C ALA A 272 -10.57 19.83 -11.17
N GLU A 273 -10.99 21.09 -11.24
CA GLU A 273 -11.02 21.86 -12.47
C GLU A 273 -9.61 22.19 -12.97
N ASP A 274 -8.75 22.73 -12.09
CA ASP A 274 -7.35 23.05 -12.40
C ASP A 274 -6.57 21.78 -12.74
N ALA A 275 -6.78 20.71 -11.98
CA ALA A 275 -6.11 19.44 -12.17
C ALA A 275 -6.42 18.83 -13.55
N ARG A 276 -7.67 18.93 -14.04
CA ARG A 276 -8.06 18.49 -15.38
C ARG A 276 -7.45 19.32 -16.52
N ARG A 277 -6.98 20.55 -16.24
CA ARG A 277 -6.24 21.38 -17.21
C ARG A 277 -4.73 21.09 -17.25
N SER A 278 -4.27 20.13 -16.45
CA SER A 278 -2.88 19.68 -16.48
C SER A 278 -2.54 19.03 -17.82
N VAL A 279 -1.28 19.14 -18.23
CA VAL A 279 -0.79 18.51 -19.46
C VAL A 279 -0.39 17.06 -19.24
N GLU A 280 -0.07 16.66 -18.01
CA GLU A 280 0.23 15.27 -17.65
C GLU A 280 -0.31 14.97 -16.24
N MET A 281 -0.68 13.72 -15.99
CA MET A 281 -1.14 13.21 -14.69
C MET A 281 -0.56 11.83 -14.42
N ALA A 282 -0.35 11.48 -13.16
CA ALA A 282 -0.01 10.12 -12.76
C ALA A 282 -0.54 9.75 -11.38
N PHE A 283 -0.75 8.45 -11.20
CA PHE A 283 -0.78 7.84 -9.88
C PHE A 283 0.65 7.61 -9.38
N VAL A 284 0.86 7.81 -8.08
CA VAL A 284 2.17 7.69 -7.42
C VAL A 284 2.04 6.82 -6.17
N GLY A 285 2.72 5.67 -6.12
CA GLY A 285 2.66 4.79 -4.95
C GLY A 285 3.69 3.66 -4.97
N SER A 286 3.91 3.01 -3.81
CA SER A 286 5.05 2.08 -3.65
C SER A 286 4.98 0.81 -4.50
N GLY A 287 3.81 0.37 -4.95
CA GLY A 287 3.67 -0.78 -5.86
C GLY A 287 3.71 -0.41 -7.35
N LEU A 288 3.39 0.86 -7.67
CA LEU A 288 3.39 1.43 -9.02
C LEU A 288 3.96 2.84 -8.87
N PRO A 289 5.31 2.99 -8.88
CA PRO A 289 5.99 4.21 -8.43
C PRO A 289 5.49 5.48 -9.12
N VAL A 290 5.36 5.41 -10.44
CA VAL A 290 4.70 6.41 -11.28
C VAL A 290 3.93 5.64 -12.35
N LEU A 291 2.61 5.84 -12.41
CA LEU A 291 1.72 5.26 -13.41
C LEU A 291 0.98 6.38 -14.15
N PRO A 292 1.32 6.65 -15.42
CA PRO A 292 0.72 7.73 -16.20
C PRO A 292 -0.80 7.57 -16.33
N VAL A 293 -1.53 8.67 -16.17
CA VAL A 293 -2.97 8.77 -16.39
C VAL A 293 -3.21 9.64 -17.61
N VAL A 294 -3.83 9.07 -18.64
CA VAL A 294 -4.04 9.72 -19.94
C VAL A 294 -5.48 10.21 -20.12
N GLU A 295 -6.41 9.72 -19.31
CA GLU A 295 -7.81 10.10 -19.34
C GLU A 295 -8.36 10.17 -17.91
N TRP A 296 -9.14 11.21 -17.61
CA TRP A 296 -9.87 11.34 -16.36
C TRP A 296 -11.32 11.74 -16.62
N ASP A 297 -12.27 10.93 -16.14
CA ASP A 297 -13.72 11.13 -16.32
C ASP A 297 -14.14 11.21 -17.80
N GLY A 298 -13.54 10.39 -18.66
CA GLY A 298 -13.84 10.37 -20.10
C GLY A 298 -13.23 11.52 -20.90
N ASN A 299 -12.41 12.37 -20.27
CA ASN A 299 -11.72 13.47 -20.93
C ASN A 299 -10.20 13.20 -20.94
N PRO A 300 -9.50 13.49 -22.05
CA PRO A 300 -8.04 13.34 -22.10
C PRO A 300 -7.37 14.31 -21.12
N ILE A 301 -6.29 13.86 -20.50
CA ILE A 301 -5.33 14.74 -19.83
C ILE A 301 -4.30 15.17 -20.87
N GLY A 302 -4.07 16.48 -21.01
CA GLY A 302 -3.22 17.01 -22.07
C GLY A 302 -3.70 16.61 -23.47
N ASP A 303 -2.86 15.88 -24.20
CA ASP A 303 -3.15 15.34 -25.54
C ASP A 303 -3.71 13.91 -25.51
N GLY A 304 -3.90 13.31 -24.33
CA GLY A 304 -4.37 11.94 -24.18
C GLY A 304 -3.27 10.89 -24.35
N GLU A 305 -2.01 11.29 -24.40
CA GLU A 305 -0.85 10.41 -24.52
C GLU A 305 -0.01 10.39 -23.24
N VAL A 306 0.90 9.42 -23.13
CA VAL A 306 1.80 9.32 -21.98
C VAL A 306 2.80 10.48 -22.01
N GLY A 307 2.73 11.31 -20.97
CA GLY A 307 3.54 12.50 -20.79
C GLY A 307 5.05 12.25 -20.58
N GLN A 308 5.89 13.03 -21.27
CA GLN A 308 7.34 12.87 -21.23
C GLN A 308 7.95 13.36 -19.92
N LEU A 309 7.40 14.39 -19.29
CA LEU A 309 7.93 14.93 -18.03
C LEU A 309 7.67 13.95 -16.87
N MET A 310 6.51 13.30 -16.88
CA MET A 310 6.13 12.26 -15.94
C MET A 310 6.98 11.01 -16.13
N MET A 311 7.32 10.67 -17.38
CA MET A 311 8.27 9.57 -17.63
C MET A 311 9.70 9.91 -17.21
N ALA A 312 10.16 11.16 -17.36
CA ALA A 312 11.45 11.59 -16.82
C ALA A 312 11.49 11.51 -15.28
N LEU A 313 10.39 11.88 -14.61
CA LEU A 313 10.23 11.70 -13.17
C LEU A 313 10.22 10.22 -12.77
N SER A 314 9.54 9.38 -13.54
CA SER A 314 9.52 7.93 -13.38
C SER A 314 10.94 7.35 -13.49
N ASP A 315 11.70 7.76 -14.51
CA ASP A 315 13.08 7.33 -14.74
C ASP A 315 13.99 7.70 -13.56
N LEU A 316 13.90 8.94 -13.05
CA LEU A 316 14.66 9.37 -11.86
C LEU A 316 14.34 8.52 -10.63
N LEU A 317 13.06 8.24 -10.40
CA LEU A 317 12.64 7.45 -9.24
C LEU A 317 13.09 5.98 -9.37
N TRP A 318 13.00 5.40 -10.58
CA TRP A 318 13.48 4.05 -10.84
C TRP A 318 14.99 3.92 -10.72
N GLU A 319 15.75 4.93 -11.17
CA GLU A 319 17.19 5.00 -10.93
C GLU A 319 17.47 5.03 -9.43
N ASP A 320 16.79 5.90 -8.68
CA ASP A 320 16.95 6.01 -7.23
C ASP A 320 16.58 4.70 -6.49
N MET A 321 15.56 3.98 -6.94
CA MET A 321 15.21 2.65 -6.41
C MET A 321 16.30 1.59 -6.66
N LYS A 322 17.02 1.69 -7.79
CA LYS A 322 18.05 0.73 -8.22
C LYS A 322 19.44 1.05 -7.67
N SER A 323 19.79 2.32 -7.51
CA SER A 323 21.15 2.76 -7.19
C SER A 323 21.21 3.86 -6.12
N GLY A 324 20.07 4.38 -5.67
CA GLY A 324 20.00 5.43 -4.66
C GLY A 324 20.48 4.98 -3.27
N PRO A 325 20.78 5.94 -2.39
CA PRO A 325 21.38 5.68 -1.09
C PRO A 325 20.42 5.04 -0.08
N ASP A 326 19.11 5.23 -0.25
CA ASP A 326 18.07 4.80 0.69
C ASP A 326 17.63 3.34 0.46
N ARG A 327 18.60 2.47 0.17
CA ARG A 327 18.43 1.04 -0.11
C ARG A 327 19.10 0.24 1.00
N ILE A 328 18.34 -0.64 1.65
CA ILE A 328 18.85 -1.48 2.73
C ILE A 328 19.00 -2.91 2.22
N ALA A 329 20.24 -3.36 2.10
CA ALA A 329 20.55 -4.73 1.68
C ALA A 329 19.98 -5.74 2.68
N VAL A 330 19.27 -6.74 2.15
CA VAL A 330 18.76 -7.85 2.96
C VAL A 330 19.89 -8.86 3.19
N PRO A 331 20.11 -9.33 4.43
CA PRO A 331 21.20 -10.23 4.77
C PRO A 331 20.87 -11.69 4.43
N TYR A 332 20.82 -12.02 3.14
CA TYR A 332 20.59 -13.39 2.72
C TYR A 332 21.75 -14.30 3.10
N SER A 333 21.43 -15.51 3.58
CA SER A 333 22.41 -16.59 3.66
C SER A 333 22.82 -16.99 2.24
N GLY A 334 24.12 -16.97 1.97
CA GLY A 334 24.70 -17.41 0.69
C GLY A 334 24.64 -18.92 0.48
#